data_AF-A0A3R6U0Y8-F1
#
_entry.id   AF-A0A3R6U0Y8-F1
#
_cell.length_a   1.000
_cell.length_b   1.000
_cell.length_c   1.000
_cell.angle_alpha   90.00
_cell.angle_beta   90.00
_cell.angle_gamma   90.00
#
_symmetry.space_group_name_H-M   'P 1'
#
loop_
_entity.id
_entity.type
_entity.pdbx_description
1 polymer ?
#
loop_
_entity_poly.entity_id
_entity_poly.type
_entity_poly.pdbx_seq_one_letter_code
_entity_poly.pdbx_strand_id
1 'polypeptide(L)'
;MRKSKALWGCVLAAALLLAACGKPNAGSSGSGSMSGSGAASQTTAAWKTGLGIVVETEDEDRTGSIRLAAAAVLLDGDGKIADVELDELETTIGADGTGAVHLPTDYRTKRQKGADYPLAEASSLKKGWAEQADAFADYLTGRTPEQVSLLKLDNDGKPTDADLLAGCTIAVDRYRDAVVKACSNARGLGAAKGDRVSLGVEAVNGSSDVTATDDRDVNAEIDISLVALTLDAEGRVTSAVADMAEPALTVAADGGITAPDKVETKLEQGDRYGMRGASSLNKEWYEHSEGFCGYLKGKTRAEVAAIPADGSDADLMALCTISVTDLQKAALDAMRTK
;
A
#
# COMPACT_ATOMS: atom_id res chain seq x y z
N MET A 1 5.94 28.14 -35.64
CA MET A 1 6.52 27.86 -36.97
C MET A 1 7.00 26.41 -37.01
N ARG A 2 6.70 25.75 -38.13
CA ARG A 2 7.15 24.46 -38.70
C ARG A 2 7.88 23.41 -37.84
N LYS A 3 7.29 22.21 -37.91
CA LYS A 3 7.75 20.87 -37.54
C LYS A 3 9.09 20.50 -38.19
N SER A 4 9.89 19.70 -37.48
CA SER A 4 10.86 18.78 -38.08
C SER A 4 10.75 17.41 -37.40
N LYS A 5 10.25 16.45 -38.18
CA LYS A 5 10.29 15.00 -37.90
C LYS A 5 11.67 14.48 -38.33
N ALA A 6 12.29 13.61 -37.54
CA ALA A 6 13.39 12.77 -38.01
C ALA A 6 12.95 11.31 -37.92
N LEU A 7 12.83 10.69 -39.10
CA LEU A 7 12.67 9.26 -39.33
C LEU A 7 14.06 8.61 -39.40
N TRP A 8 14.27 7.54 -38.65
CA TRP A 8 15.27 6.49 -38.88
C TRP A 8 14.64 5.24 -38.26
N GLY A 9 14.53 4.07 -38.88
CA GLY A 9 15.14 3.49 -40.07
C GLY A 9 15.16 1.99 -39.78
N CYS A 10 14.36 1.22 -40.53
CA CYS A 10 14.10 -0.20 -40.31
C CYS A 10 15.37 -1.06 -40.36
N VAL A 11 15.49 -2.02 -39.43
CA VAL A 11 16.31 -3.24 -39.62
C VAL A 11 15.40 -4.44 -39.41
N LEU A 12 15.10 -5.13 -40.51
CA LEU A 12 14.59 -6.50 -40.53
C LEU A 12 15.74 -7.46 -40.22
N ALA A 13 15.54 -8.45 -39.35
CA ALA A 13 16.31 -9.68 -39.36
C ALA A 13 15.44 -10.88 -38.94
N ALA A 14 15.58 -11.94 -39.75
CA ALA A 14 14.75 -13.12 -39.88
C ALA A 14 14.56 -14.00 -38.62
N ALA A 15 13.36 -14.60 -38.55
CA ALA A 15 13.04 -15.73 -37.70
C ALA A 15 13.69 -17.03 -38.20
N LEU A 16 14.23 -17.83 -37.28
CA LEU A 16 14.62 -19.23 -37.51
C LEU A 16 13.77 -20.12 -36.59
N LEU A 17 12.83 -20.84 -37.21
CA LEU A 17 12.09 -21.95 -36.61
C LEU A 17 12.93 -23.22 -36.76
N LEU A 18 13.35 -23.84 -35.65
CA LEU A 18 13.82 -25.22 -35.66
C LEU A 18 12.66 -26.15 -35.30
N ALA A 19 12.06 -26.73 -36.33
CA ALA A 19 11.23 -27.93 -36.22
C ALA A 19 12.15 -29.15 -36.18
N ALA A 20 12.18 -29.85 -35.04
CA ALA A 20 12.81 -31.16 -34.94
C ALA A 20 11.77 -32.25 -35.24
N CYS A 21 11.88 -32.87 -36.43
CA CYS A 21 11.23 -34.13 -36.75
C CYS A 21 12.26 -35.27 -36.64
N GLY A 22 12.14 -36.12 -35.62
CA GLY A 22 12.82 -37.40 -35.51
C GLY A 22 11.83 -38.55 -35.73
N LYS A 23 12.10 -39.40 -36.73
CA LYS A 23 11.29 -40.54 -37.20
C LYS A 23 11.46 -41.81 -36.34
N PRO A 24 10.59 -42.82 -36.51
CA PRO A 24 10.30 -43.86 -35.52
C PRO A 24 11.19 -45.10 -35.64
N ASN A 25 11.28 -45.88 -34.56
CA ASN A 25 11.68 -47.28 -34.66
C ASN A 25 10.82 -48.17 -33.75
N ALA A 26 10.42 -49.31 -34.30
CA ALA A 26 9.48 -50.28 -33.76
C ALA A 26 10.14 -51.22 -32.74
N GLY A 27 9.34 -51.75 -31.79
CA GLY A 27 9.75 -52.92 -31.01
C GLY A 27 9.01 -53.20 -29.70
N SER A 28 7.87 -53.90 -29.81
CA SER A 28 7.37 -54.96 -28.90
C SER A 28 6.92 -54.66 -27.45
N SER A 29 5.60 -54.81 -27.28
CA SER A 29 4.88 -55.65 -26.29
C SER A 29 5.25 -55.58 -24.80
N GLY A 30 4.37 -54.96 -24.01
CA GLY A 30 4.29 -55.12 -22.56
C GLY A 30 2.92 -54.71 -22.04
N SER A 31 2.03 -55.69 -21.88
CA SER A 31 0.73 -55.55 -21.22
C SER A 31 0.93 -55.15 -19.75
N GLY A 32 0.36 -54.03 -19.33
CA GLY A 32 0.32 -53.59 -17.94
C GLY A 32 -0.78 -52.56 -17.72
N SER A 33 -1.98 -53.05 -17.39
CA SER A 33 -3.07 -52.23 -16.88
C SER A 33 -2.62 -51.49 -15.61
N MET A 34 -2.69 -50.17 -15.62
CA MET A 34 -2.75 -49.35 -14.41
C MET A 34 -3.78 -48.25 -14.65
N SER A 35 -4.94 -48.41 -14.00
CA SER A 35 -5.89 -47.33 -13.76
C SER A 35 -5.21 -46.27 -12.90
N GLY A 36 -4.65 -45.25 -13.55
CA GLY A 36 -4.24 -44.01 -12.91
C GLY A 36 -5.35 -42.98 -13.09
N SER A 37 -6.28 -42.95 -12.15
CA SER A 37 -7.16 -41.79 -11.94
C SER A 37 -6.26 -40.60 -11.59
N GLY A 38 -5.87 -39.84 -12.61
CA GLY A 38 -5.25 -38.53 -12.46
C GLY A 38 -6.28 -37.59 -11.86
N ALA A 39 -6.40 -37.61 -10.53
CA ALA A 39 -6.95 -36.47 -9.80
C ALA A 39 -6.04 -35.29 -10.15
N ALA A 40 -6.55 -34.39 -10.98
CA ALA A 40 -6.00 -33.05 -11.07
C ALA A 40 -5.94 -32.55 -9.62
N SER A 41 -4.73 -32.39 -9.10
CA SER A 41 -4.52 -31.62 -7.88
C SER A 41 -5.01 -30.22 -8.25
N GLN A 42 -6.27 -29.93 -7.93
CA GLN A 42 -6.73 -28.56 -7.80
C GLN A 42 -5.87 -27.99 -6.69
N THR A 43 -4.76 -27.37 -7.08
CA THR A 43 -4.06 -26.45 -6.20
C THR A 43 -5.08 -25.35 -5.96
N THR A 44 -5.79 -25.40 -4.83
CA THR A 44 -6.62 -24.30 -4.37
C THR A 44 -5.74 -23.06 -4.42
N ALA A 45 -6.12 -22.11 -5.28
CA ALA A 45 -5.36 -20.89 -5.43
C ALA A 45 -5.21 -20.22 -4.05
N ALA A 46 -3.99 -19.79 -3.77
CA ALA A 46 -3.64 -19.25 -2.46
C ALA A 46 -4.40 -17.94 -2.21
N TRP A 47 -4.85 -17.76 -0.97
CA TRP A 47 -5.33 -16.47 -0.49
C TRP A 47 -4.19 -15.45 -0.56
N LYS A 48 -4.52 -14.19 -0.83
CA LYS A 48 -3.53 -13.15 -1.10
C LYS A 48 -3.76 -11.92 -0.26
N THR A 49 -2.67 -11.31 0.17
CA THR A 49 -2.66 -10.05 0.93
C THR A 49 -2.13 -8.95 0.05
N GLY A 50 -2.83 -7.84 0.01
CA GLY A 50 -2.49 -6.66 -0.78
C GLY A 50 -2.49 -5.39 0.05
N LEU A 51 -1.62 -4.44 -0.35
CA LEU A 51 -1.57 -3.08 0.16
C LEU A 51 -1.66 -2.12 -1.04
N GLY A 52 -2.54 -1.15 -0.94
CA GLY A 52 -2.73 -0.09 -1.93
C GLY A 52 -2.76 1.26 -1.25
N ILE A 53 -2.03 2.21 -1.81
CA ILE A 53 -1.81 3.54 -1.26
C ILE A 53 -2.02 4.56 -2.37
N VAL A 54 -2.84 5.58 -2.13
CA VAL A 54 -3.04 6.72 -3.02
C VAL A 54 -2.62 7.97 -2.26
N VAL A 55 -1.69 8.73 -2.81
CA VAL A 55 -1.18 9.97 -2.21
C VAL A 55 -1.52 11.13 -3.12
N GLU A 56 -2.05 12.19 -2.53
CA GLU A 56 -2.37 13.45 -3.19
C GLU A 56 -1.74 14.60 -2.42
N THR A 57 -1.21 15.55 -3.17
CA THR A 57 -0.65 16.78 -2.64
C THR A 57 -1.26 17.95 -3.38
N GLU A 58 -1.64 19.00 -2.65
CA GLU A 58 -2.19 20.24 -3.20
C GLU A 58 -1.43 21.42 -2.58
N ASP A 59 -1.30 22.51 -3.30
CA ASP A 59 -0.77 23.77 -2.80
C ASP A 59 -1.67 24.95 -3.17
N GLU A 60 -1.71 25.95 -2.29
CA GLU A 60 -2.35 27.23 -2.48
C GLU A 60 -1.56 28.30 -1.69
N ASP A 61 -0.83 29.15 -2.42
CA ASP A 61 0.04 30.21 -1.89
C ASP A 61 1.06 29.69 -0.86
N ARG A 62 0.75 29.86 0.43
CA ARG A 62 1.61 29.47 1.57
C ARG A 62 1.04 28.31 2.38
N THR A 63 0.10 27.59 1.80
CA THR A 63 -0.53 26.42 2.39
C THR A 63 -0.39 25.25 1.43
N GLY A 64 -0.05 24.07 1.94
CA GLY A 64 -0.15 22.85 1.18
C GLY A 64 -0.80 21.74 2.00
N SER A 65 -1.42 20.81 1.30
CA SER A 65 -2.08 19.65 1.90
C SER A 65 -1.45 18.36 1.41
N ILE A 66 -1.37 17.39 2.32
CA ILE A 66 -0.99 16.01 2.02
C ILE A 66 -2.17 15.16 2.44
N ARG A 67 -2.71 14.38 1.51
CA ARG A 67 -3.73 13.37 1.79
C ARG A 67 -3.24 12.01 1.32
N LEU A 68 -3.49 10.98 2.13
CA LEU A 68 -3.16 9.60 1.81
C LEU A 68 -4.36 8.71 2.13
N ALA A 69 -4.85 7.98 1.15
CA ALA A 69 -5.84 6.92 1.33
C ALA A 69 -5.16 5.56 1.17
N ALA A 70 -5.36 4.66 2.13
CA ALA A 70 -4.75 3.33 2.13
C ALA A 70 -5.78 2.23 2.32
N ALA A 71 -5.53 1.09 1.68
CA ALA A 71 -6.33 -0.11 1.76
C ALA A 71 -5.44 -1.34 1.95
N ALA A 72 -5.74 -2.14 2.98
CA ALA A 72 -5.29 -3.51 3.08
C ALA A 72 -6.41 -4.43 2.58
N VAL A 73 -6.09 -5.38 1.72
CA VAL A 73 -7.08 -6.30 1.11
C VAL A 73 -6.65 -7.75 1.30
N LEU A 74 -7.60 -8.59 1.68
CA LEU A 74 -7.50 -10.04 1.60
C LEU A 74 -8.33 -10.55 0.42
N LEU A 75 -7.67 -11.22 -0.53
CA LEU A 75 -8.34 -11.93 -1.62
C LEU A 75 -8.45 -13.42 -1.31
N ASP A 76 -9.61 -14.00 -1.63
CA ASP A 76 -9.81 -15.44 -1.60
C ASP A 76 -9.13 -16.15 -2.78
N GLY A 77 -9.24 -17.48 -2.82
CA GLY A 77 -8.66 -18.29 -3.89
C GLY A 77 -9.25 -18.00 -5.29
N ASP A 78 -10.45 -17.43 -5.37
CA ASP A 78 -11.07 -17.04 -6.65
C ASP A 78 -10.69 -15.61 -7.07
N GLY A 79 -9.86 -14.92 -6.27
CA GLY A 79 -9.46 -13.54 -6.52
C GLY A 79 -10.54 -12.52 -6.16
N LYS A 80 -11.54 -12.91 -5.35
CA LYS A 80 -12.56 -12.00 -4.82
C LYS A 80 -12.13 -11.44 -3.48
N ILE A 81 -12.61 -10.24 -3.17
CA ILE A 81 -12.38 -9.60 -1.87
C ILE A 81 -13.07 -10.41 -0.78
N ALA A 82 -12.29 -10.86 0.19
CA ALA A 82 -12.79 -11.50 1.40
C ALA A 82 -12.85 -10.56 2.60
N ASP A 83 -11.94 -9.57 2.66
CA ASP A 83 -11.89 -8.57 3.71
C ASP A 83 -11.12 -7.32 3.24
N VAL A 84 -11.44 -6.15 3.80
CA VAL A 84 -10.77 -4.86 3.53
C VAL A 84 -10.67 -4.05 4.83
N GLU A 85 -9.51 -3.45 5.09
CA GLU A 85 -9.35 -2.40 6.09
C GLU A 85 -8.87 -1.12 5.40
N LEU A 86 -9.51 0.01 5.73
CA LEU A 86 -9.22 1.33 5.16
C LEU A 86 -8.72 2.29 6.23
N ASP A 87 -7.78 3.16 5.87
CA ASP A 87 -7.40 4.32 6.67
C ASP A 87 -7.06 5.53 5.79
N GLU A 88 -7.09 6.72 6.36
CA GLU A 88 -6.75 7.95 5.68
C GLU A 88 -5.97 8.91 6.57
N LEU A 89 -4.84 9.40 6.08
CA LEU A 89 -4.17 10.58 6.62
C LEU A 89 -4.61 11.81 5.84
N GLU A 90 -4.97 12.87 6.56
CA GLU A 90 -5.13 14.22 5.99
C GLU A 90 -4.39 15.20 6.88
N THR A 91 -3.57 16.05 6.27
CA THR A 91 -2.78 17.04 6.99
C THR A 91 -2.44 18.24 6.12
N THR A 92 -2.08 19.33 6.79
CA THR A 92 -1.81 20.63 6.19
C THR A 92 -0.49 21.15 6.74
N ILE A 93 0.32 21.71 5.85
CA ILE A 93 1.56 22.40 6.16
C ILE A 93 1.39 23.85 5.73
N GLY A 94 1.81 24.77 6.59
CA GLY A 94 1.85 26.20 6.26
C GLY A 94 3.28 26.71 6.17
N ALA A 95 3.42 27.92 5.65
CA ALA A 95 4.65 28.70 5.78
C ALA A 95 4.34 30.20 5.97
N ASP A 96 5.24 30.93 6.61
CA ASP A 96 5.14 32.38 6.73
C ASP A 96 5.97 33.12 5.67
N GLY A 97 5.84 34.44 5.63
CA GLY A 97 6.53 35.28 4.64
C GLY A 97 8.04 35.41 4.83
N THR A 98 8.63 34.67 5.76
CA THR A 98 10.06 34.57 5.98
C THR A 98 10.61 33.19 5.60
N GLY A 99 9.77 32.34 5.00
CA GLY A 99 10.15 30.97 4.63
C GLY A 99 10.13 29.99 5.81
N ALA A 100 9.62 30.40 6.98
CA ALA A 100 9.50 29.50 8.12
C ALA A 100 8.30 28.56 7.95
N VAL A 101 8.54 27.26 8.07
CA VAL A 101 7.54 26.20 7.91
C VAL A 101 6.75 25.99 9.20
N HIS A 102 5.45 25.81 9.06
CA HIS A 102 4.52 25.45 10.13
C HIS A 102 4.02 24.03 9.89
N LEU A 103 4.68 23.08 10.54
CA LEU A 103 4.34 21.67 10.47
C LEU A 103 3.10 21.35 11.32
N PRO A 104 2.33 20.31 10.94
CA PRO A 104 1.19 19.85 11.73
C PRO A 104 1.64 19.33 13.10
N THR A 105 0.76 19.49 14.09
CA THR A 105 0.98 19.01 15.46
C THR A 105 0.30 17.67 15.75
N ASP A 106 -0.57 17.22 14.84
CA ASP A 106 -1.28 15.94 14.93
C ASP A 106 -1.12 15.20 13.60
N TYR A 107 -0.44 14.05 13.66
CA TYR A 107 -0.17 13.18 12.51
C TYR A 107 -1.09 11.96 12.47
N ARG A 108 -2.09 11.89 13.37
CA ARG A 108 -3.00 10.75 13.42
C ARG A 108 -3.88 10.68 12.19
N THR A 109 -4.08 9.46 11.69
CA THR A 109 -5.06 9.15 10.66
C THR A 109 -6.49 9.33 11.16
N LYS A 110 -7.47 9.33 10.24
CA LYS A 110 -8.90 9.41 10.58
C LYS A 110 -9.33 8.26 11.49
N ARG A 111 -8.84 7.04 11.24
CA ARG A 111 -9.16 5.91 12.11
C ARG A 111 -8.54 6.04 13.50
N GLN A 112 -7.30 6.53 13.59
CA GLN A 112 -6.61 6.79 14.86
C GLN A 112 -7.24 7.92 15.67
N LYS A 113 -7.79 8.94 15.00
CA LYS A 113 -8.56 10.02 15.64
C LYS A 113 -9.86 9.51 16.25
N GLY A 114 -10.54 8.56 15.61
CA GLY A 114 -11.80 8.01 16.12
C GLY A 114 -12.83 9.12 16.38
N ALA A 115 -13.24 9.29 17.64
CA ALA A 115 -14.16 10.34 18.06
C ALA A 115 -13.59 11.78 17.93
N ASP A 116 -12.26 11.92 17.95
CA ASP A 116 -11.59 13.22 17.72
C ASP A 116 -11.75 13.69 16.27
N TYR A 117 -12.21 12.81 15.37
CA TYR A 117 -12.62 13.17 14.02
C TYR A 117 -14.15 13.41 13.99
N PRO A 118 -14.61 14.67 13.96
CA PRO A 118 -16.01 15.03 14.28
C PRO A 118 -17.00 14.77 13.13
N LEU A 119 -16.79 13.71 12.33
CA LEU A 119 -17.67 13.38 11.21
C LEU A 119 -19.07 12.95 11.67
N ALA A 120 -19.20 12.27 12.83
CA ALA A 120 -20.49 11.77 13.29
C ALA A 120 -21.52 12.88 13.48
N GLU A 121 -21.10 14.06 13.93
CA GLU A 121 -21.99 15.20 14.14
C GLU A 121 -22.51 15.77 12.82
N ALA A 122 -21.61 15.89 11.83
CA ALA A 122 -21.88 16.42 10.51
C ALA A 122 -22.57 15.41 9.56
N SER A 123 -22.33 14.12 9.75
CA SER A 123 -22.87 13.04 8.92
C SER A 123 -24.39 12.93 9.08
N SER A 124 -25.08 12.69 7.96
CA SER A 124 -26.51 12.37 7.95
C SER A 124 -26.80 11.02 8.61
N LEU A 125 -25.80 10.12 8.66
CA LEU A 125 -25.93 8.79 9.28
C LEU A 125 -25.65 8.79 10.78
N LYS A 126 -25.15 9.90 11.35
CA LYS A 126 -24.66 9.96 12.75
C LYS A 126 -23.59 8.92 13.07
N LYS A 127 -22.82 8.54 12.05
CA LYS A 127 -21.70 7.60 12.11
C LYS A 127 -20.37 8.32 11.94
N GLY A 128 -19.37 7.90 12.71
CA GLY A 128 -17.99 8.33 12.56
C GLY A 128 -17.38 7.89 11.22
N TRP A 129 -16.14 8.32 10.97
CA TRP A 129 -15.45 7.97 9.72
C TRP A 129 -15.19 6.47 9.61
N ALA A 130 -14.65 5.85 10.67
CA ALA A 130 -14.34 4.42 10.67
C ALA A 130 -15.59 3.56 10.41
N GLU A 131 -16.72 3.87 11.04
CA GLU A 131 -17.99 3.16 10.80
C GLU A 131 -18.47 3.22 9.34
N GLN A 132 -18.26 4.35 8.67
CA GLN A 132 -18.63 4.51 7.26
C GLN A 132 -17.62 3.86 6.31
N ALA A 133 -16.33 3.91 6.66
CA ALA A 133 -15.26 3.21 5.92
C ALA A 133 -15.45 1.69 6.01
N ASP A 134 -15.78 1.16 7.20
CA ASP A 134 -16.05 -0.26 7.43
C ASP A 134 -17.32 -0.69 6.67
N ALA A 135 -18.38 0.14 6.65
CA ALA A 135 -19.57 -0.15 5.83
C ALA A 135 -19.26 -0.18 4.31
N PHE A 136 -18.32 0.65 3.84
CA PHE A 136 -17.85 0.55 2.46
C PHE A 136 -17.04 -0.73 2.23
N ALA A 137 -16.11 -1.07 3.12
CA ALA A 137 -15.34 -2.32 3.07
C ALA A 137 -16.25 -3.55 3.02
N ASP A 138 -17.26 -3.64 3.89
CA ASP A 138 -18.24 -4.73 3.92
C ASP A 138 -18.99 -4.86 2.59
N TYR A 139 -19.39 -3.75 1.98
CA TYR A 139 -20.07 -3.71 0.69
C TYR A 139 -19.21 -4.26 -0.48
N LEU A 140 -17.88 -4.25 -0.33
CA LEU A 140 -16.95 -4.80 -1.32
C LEU A 140 -16.77 -6.32 -1.23
N THR A 141 -17.16 -6.93 -0.11
CA THR A 141 -16.98 -8.37 0.12
C THR A 141 -17.66 -9.21 -0.98
N GLY A 142 -16.94 -10.20 -1.49
CA GLY A 142 -17.35 -11.08 -2.58
C GLY A 142 -17.23 -10.49 -3.99
N ARG A 143 -16.80 -9.22 -4.13
CA ARG A 143 -16.57 -8.58 -5.43
C ARG A 143 -15.16 -8.86 -5.98
N THR A 144 -15.05 -8.85 -7.29
CA THR A 144 -13.75 -8.84 -8.00
C THR A 144 -13.21 -7.40 -8.11
N PRO A 145 -11.89 -7.21 -8.27
CA PRO A 145 -11.30 -5.87 -8.44
C PRO A 145 -11.92 -5.07 -9.59
N GLU A 146 -12.28 -5.73 -10.69
CA GLU A 146 -12.94 -5.10 -11.84
C GLU A 146 -14.32 -4.54 -11.46
N GLN A 147 -15.11 -5.28 -10.67
CA GLN A 147 -16.40 -4.82 -10.17
C GLN A 147 -16.25 -3.63 -9.22
N VAL A 148 -15.18 -3.59 -8.40
CA VAL A 148 -14.87 -2.45 -7.55
C VAL A 148 -14.51 -1.23 -8.39
N SER A 149 -13.67 -1.39 -9.41
CA SER A 149 -13.29 -0.28 -10.32
C SER A 149 -14.47 0.34 -11.06
N LEU A 150 -15.55 -0.43 -11.27
CA LEU A 150 -16.76 0.00 -11.97
C LEU A 150 -17.86 0.53 -11.04
N LEU A 151 -17.58 0.68 -9.73
CA LEU A 151 -18.53 1.28 -8.80
C LEU A 151 -18.90 2.70 -9.24
N LYS A 152 -20.20 2.95 -9.33
CA LYS A 152 -20.75 4.23 -9.75
C LYS A 152 -20.75 5.21 -8.58
N LEU A 153 -20.07 6.32 -8.79
CA LEU A 153 -19.99 7.44 -7.86
C LEU A 153 -20.59 8.68 -8.52
N ASP A 154 -21.02 9.63 -7.72
CA ASP A 154 -21.36 10.97 -8.21
C ASP A 154 -20.10 11.81 -8.49
N ASN A 155 -20.29 13.07 -8.85
CA ASN A 155 -19.18 13.99 -9.17
C ASN A 155 -18.32 14.35 -7.96
N ASP A 156 -18.82 14.13 -6.74
CA ASP A 156 -18.10 14.37 -5.49
C ASP A 156 -17.43 13.08 -4.97
N GLY A 157 -17.41 12.01 -5.79
CA GLY A 157 -16.84 10.72 -5.42
C GLY A 157 -17.69 9.92 -4.43
N LYS A 158 -18.96 10.30 -4.19
CA LYS A 158 -19.82 9.62 -3.21
C LYS A 158 -20.58 8.45 -3.83
N PRO A 159 -20.95 7.42 -3.04
CA PRO A 159 -21.79 6.33 -3.49
C PRO A 159 -23.13 6.80 -4.06
N THR A 160 -23.61 6.10 -5.11
CA THR A 160 -24.96 6.30 -5.67
C THR A 160 -25.89 5.11 -5.45
N ASP A 161 -25.32 3.97 -5.04
CA ASP A 161 -26.05 2.74 -4.72
C ASP A 161 -26.76 2.87 -3.36
N ALA A 162 -28.05 2.55 -3.32
CA ALA A 162 -28.87 2.74 -2.14
C ALA A 162 -28.45 1.84 -0.95
N ASP A 163 -27.97 0.63 -1.22
CA ASP A 163 -27.53 -0.30 -0.18
C ASP A 163 -26.22 0.18 0.45
N LEU A 164 -25.30 0.71 -0.37
CA LEU A 164 -24.08 1.34 0.14
C LEU A 164 -24.38 2.64 0.90
N LEU A 165 -25.27 3.49 0.38
CA LEU A 165 -25.66 4.76 1.03
C LEU A 165 -26.30 4.59 2.40
N ALA A 166 -26.93 3.44 2.68
CA ALA A 166 -27.45 3.12 4.00
C ALA A 166 -26.34 3.03 5.07
N GLY A 167 -25.12 2.71 4.67
CA GLY A 167 -23.96 2.55 5.54
C GLY A 167 -22.89 3.63 5.42
N CYS A 168 -22.73 4.23 4.22
CA CYS A 168 -21.60 5.06 3.87
C CYS A 168 -22.01 6.24 2.95
N THR A 169 -21.73 7.46 3.41
CA THR A 169 -22.04 8.71 2.68
C THR A 169 -20.81 9.57 2.38
N ILE A 170 -19.63 9.14 2.84
CA ILE A 170 -18.36 9.78 2.53
C ILE A 170 -18.00 9.58 1.05
N ALA A 171 -17.11 10.43 0.52
CA ALA A 171 -16.49 10.16 -0.77
C ALA A 171 -15.64 8.88 -0.66
N VAL A 172 -15.76 7.98 -1.63
CA VAL A 172 -15.10 6.66 -1.63
C VAL A 172 -14.26 6.39 -2.88
N ASP A 173 -14.15 7.36 -3.79
CA ASP A 173 -13.34 7.28 -4.99
C ASP A 173 -11.88 6.92 -4.69
N ARG A 174 -11.24 7.61 -3.75
CA ARG A 174 -9.85 7.33 -3.38
C ARG A 174 -9.68 5.99 -2.66
N TYR A 175 -10.68 5.58 -1.86
CA TYR A 175 -10.66 4.26 -1.22
C TYR A 175 -10.89 3.14 -2.24
N ARG A 176 -11.78 3.34 -3.22
CA ARG A 176 -11.98 2.43 -4.35
C ARG A 176 -10.68 2.24 -5.11
N ASP A 177 -9.98 3.33 -5.41
CA ASP A 177 -8.74 3.29 -6.17
C ASP A 177 -7.61 2.63 -5.35
N ALA A 178 -7.52 2.90 -4.05
CA ALA A 178 -6.62 2.21 -3.13
C ALA A 178 -6.92 0.70 -3.04
N VAL A 179 -8.20 0.30 -2.96
CA VAL A 179 -8.60 -1.12 -2.96
C VAL A 179 -8.23 -1.81 -4.27
N VAL A 180 -8.49 -1.19 -5.43
CA VAL A 180 -8.13 -1.75 -6.73
C VAL A 180 -6.61 -1.93 -6.83
N LYS A 181 -5.83 -0.93 -6.38
CA LYS A 181 -4.37 -1.01 -6.31
C LYS A 181 -3.91 -2.12 -5.37
N ALA A 182 -4.51 -2.24 -4.19
CA ALA A 182 -4.23 -3.31 -3.24
C ALA A 182 -4.48 -4.69 -3.84
N CYS A 183 -5.60 -4.87 -4.56
CA CYS A 183 -5.93 -6.11 -5.25
C CYS A 183 -4.89 -6.45 -6.33
N SER A 184 -4.47 -5.47 -7.14
CA SER A 184 -3.42 -5.64 -8.16
C SER A 184 -2.08 -6.02 -7.54
N ASN A 185 -1.78 -5.49 -6.36
CA ASN A 185 -0.54 -5.73 -5.64
C ASN A 185 -0.56 -7.03 -4.81
N ALA A 186 -1.69 -7.72 -4.70
CA ALA A 186 -1.88 -8.81 -3.75
C ALA A 186 -1.04 -10.05 -4.10
N ARG A 187 -0.38 -10.63 -3.09
CA ARG A 187 0.51 -11.80 -3.24
C ARG A 187 0.16 -12.90 -2.24
N GLY A 188 0.45 -14.15 -2.62
CA GLY A 188 0.30 -15.30 -1.73
C GLY A 188 1.46 -15.37 -0.74
N LEU A 189 1.27 -14.83 0.47
CA LEU A 189 2.33 -14.64 1.48
C LEU A 189 2.14 -15.50 2.75
N GLY A 190 1.07 -16.28 2.80
CA GLY A 190 0.74 -17.16 3.93
C GLY A 190 -0.65 -16.96 4.50
N ALA A 191 -1.40 -15.98 4.00
CA ALA A 191 -2.81 -15.83 4.32
C ALA A 191 -3.60 -17.09 3.99
N ALA A 192 -4.66 -17.34 4.76
CA ALA A 192 -5.51 -18.51 4.62
C ALA A 192 -6.99 -18.17 4.87
N LYS A 193 -7.86 -19.12 4.54
CA LYS A 193 -9.29 -19.02 4.84
C LYS A 193 -9.50 -18.89 6.36
N GLY A 194 -10.23 -17.86 6.76
CA GLY A 194 -10.53 -17.57 8.17
C GLY A 194 -9.63 -16.50 8.77
N ASP A 195 -8.54 -16.12 8.08
CA ASP A 195 -7.78 -14.94 8.44
C ASP A 195 -8.61 -13.67 8.20
N ARG A 196 -8.27 -12.61 8.93
CA ARG A 196 -8.77 -11.25 8.71
C ARG A 196 -7.65 -10.33 8.26
N VAL A 197 -7.97 -9.28 7.50
CA VAL A 197 -7.01 -8.24 7.13
C VAL A 197 -7.04 -7.09 8.13
N SER A 198 -5.90 -6.44 8.32
CA SER A 198 -5.82 -5.17 9.05
C SER A 198 -4.76 -4.25 8.46
N LEU A 199 -4.89 -2.96 8.76
CA LEU A 199 -4.05 -1.88 8.26
C LEU A 199 -3.65 -0.99 9.44
N GLY A 200 -2.37 -0.65 9.50
CA GLY A 200 -1.84 0.33 10.43
C GLY A 200 -0.93 1.33 9.73
N VAL A 201 -0.88 2.53 10.30
CA VAL A 201 -0.18 3.69 9.74
C VAL A 201 0.60 4.38 10.84
N GLU A 202 1.85 4.74 10.58
CA GLU A 202 2.64 5.64 11.43
C GLU A 202 3.09 6.80 10.55
N ALA A 203 2.69 8.02 10.91
CA ALA A 203 3.11 9.24 10.23
C ALA A 203 3.94 10.10 11.19
N VAL A 204 5.09 10.57 10.72
CA VAL A 204 6.02 11.40 11.51
C VAL A 204 6.58 12.53 10.66
N ASN A 205 7.10 13.58 11.31
CA ASN A 205 7.82 14.63 10.60
C ASN A 205 9.14 14.08 10.02
N GLY A 206 9.28 14.11 8.69
CA GLY A 206 10.51 13.78 7.96
C GLY A 206 11.39 14.99 7.64
N SER A 207 10.90 16.21 7.90
CA SER A 207 11.60 17.45 7.50
C SER A 207 12.97 17.57 8.18
N SER A 208 14.02 17.73 7.37
CA SER A 208 15.40 17.94 7.85
C SER A 208 15.71 19.39 8.23
N ASP A 209 14.92 20.34 7.71
CA ASP A 209 14.97 21.76 8.02
C ASP A 209 13.57 22.36 7.87
N VAL A 210 13.31 23.48 8.54
CA VAL A 210 12.00 24.15 8.60
C VAL A 210 12.10 25.63 8.29
N THR A 211 13.21 26.10 7.70
CA THR A 211 13.33 27.49 7.27
C THR A 211 14.01 27.57 5.91
N ALA A 212 13.25 28.03 4.91
CA ALA A 212 13.77 28.40 3.60
C ALA A 212 14.54 29.71 3.65
N THR A 213 15.47 29.88 2.71
CA THR A 213 16.30 31.08 2.55
C THR A 213 16.40 31.43 1.08
N ASP A 214 16.81 32.66 0.74
CA ASP A 214 16.97 33.09 -0.65
C ASP A 214 17.92 32.17 -1.47
N ASP A 215 18.85 31.48 -0.80
CA ASP A 215 19.81 30.57 -1.42
C ASP A 215 19.35 29.10 -1.43
N ARG A 216 18.30 28.75 -0.68
CA ARG A 216 17.88 27.36 -0.48
C ARG A 216 16.42 27.23 -0.06
N ASP A 217 15.64 26.54 -0.88
CA ASP A 217 14.32 26.01 -0.50
C ASP A 217 14.45 24.88 0.54
N VAL A 218 13.35 24.55 1.21
CA VAL A 218 13.27 23.38 2.10
C VAL A 218 12.14 22.46 1.70
N ASN A 219 12.30 21.18 2.04
CA ASN A 219 11.27 20.17 1.87
C ASN A 219 10.58 19.93 3.20
N ALA A 220 9.32 20.35 3.30
CA ALA A 220 8.44 20.01 4.40
C ALA A 220 7.87 18.61 4.13
N GLU A 221 8.45 17.61 4.77
CA GLU A 221 8.25 16.20 4.50
C GLU A 221 7.54 15.50 5.66
N ILE A 222 6.68 14.54 5.31
CA ILE A 222 6.04 13.63 6.27
C ILE A 222 6.38 12.21 5.86
N ASP A 223 7.02 11.46 6.74
CA ASP A 223 7.29 10.04 6.54
C ASP A 223 6.07 9.26 6.98
N ILE A 224 5.48 8.49 6.05
CA ILE A 224 4.27 7.72 6.32
C ILE A 224 4.57 6.24 6.08
N SER A 225 4.71 5.49 7.17
CA SER A 225 4.88 4.03 7.19
C SER A 225 3.55 3.33 7.22
N LEU A 226 3.33 2.33 6.36
CA LEU A 226 2.09 1.56 6.29
C LEU A 226 2.37 0.06 6.34
N VAL A 227 1.56 -0.66 7.11
CA VAL A 227 1.62 -2.13 7.19
C VAL A 227 0.24 -2.73 7.06
N ALA A 228 0.06 -3.54 6.02
CA ALA A 228 -1.07 -4.46 5.88
C ALA A 228 -0.69 -5.81 6.50
N LEU A 229 -1.52 -6.34 7.39
CA LEU A 229 -1.37 -7.67 7.98
C LEU A 229 -2.55 -8.54 7.61
N THR A 230 -2.32 -9.84 7.48
CA THR A 230 -3.37 -10.83 7.74
C THR A 230 -3.10 -11.53 9.05
N LEU A 231 -4.15 -11.71 9.83
CA LEU A 231 -4.10 -12.27 11.16
C LEU A 231 -4.98 -13.52 11.25
N ASP A 232 -4.47 -14.57 11.88
CA ASP A 232 -5.27 -15.76 12.21
C ASP A 232 -6.29 -15.45 13.32
N ALA A 233 -7.09 -16.46 13.68
CA ALA A 233 -8.10 -16.35 14.73
C ALA A 233 -7.51 -15.98 16.10
N GLU A 234 -6.26 -16.36 16.37
CA GLU A 234 -5.51 -16.05 17.58
C GLU A 234 -4.81 -14.68 17.53
N GLY A 235 -4.89 -13.98 16.39
CA GLY A 235 -4.27 -12.67 16.19
C GLY A 235 -2.76 -12.73 15.92
N ARG A 236 -2.25 -13.87 15.44
CA ARG A 236 -0.87 -13.99 14.95
C ARG A 236 -0.79 -13.61 13.48
N VAL A 237 0.33 -13.04 13.07
CA VAL A 237 0.57 -12.65 11.68
C VAL A 237 0.72 -13.87 10.77
N THR A 238 -0.16 -14.03 9.78
CA THR A 238 -0.03 -15.07 8.74
C THR A 238 0.67 -14.53 7.49
N SER A 239 0.51 -13.23 7.22
CA SER A 239 1.26 -12.50 6.20
C SER A 239 1.32 -11.00 6.50
N ALA A 240 2.28 -10.32 5.87
CA ALA A 240 2.48 -8.89 6.01
C ALA A 240 2.96 -8.27 4.69
N VAL A 241 2.55 -7.03 4.41
CA VAL A 241 3.09 -6.17 3.36
C VAL A 241 3.32 -4.79 3.96
N ALA A 242 4.51 -4.24 3.80
CA ALA A 242 4.87 -2.93 4.32
C ALA A 242 5.40 -2.01 3.22
N ASP A 243 5.02 -0.74 3.30
CA ASP A 243 5.41 0.30 2.35
C ASP A 243 5.59 1.63 3.09
N MET A 244 6.19 2.61 2.41
CA MET A 244 6.39 3.94 2.94
C MET A 244 6.20 4.97 1.82
N ALA A 245 5.51 6.06 2.14
CA ALA A 245 5.44 7.24 1.31
C ALA A 245 6.13 8.40 2.03
N GLU A 246 6.88 9.22 1.29
CA GLU A 246 7.59 10.39 1.80
C GLU A 246 7.15 11.63 1.00
N PRO A 247 5.86 12.04 1.05
CA PRO A 247 5.42 13.27 0.41
C PRO A 247 6.16 14.48 0.99
N ALA A 248 6.73 15.29 0.12
CA ALA A 248 7.48 16.49 0.46
C ALA A 248 6.94 17.69 -0.32
N LEU A 249 6.55 18.75 0.41
CA LEU A 249 6.19 20.04 -0.19
C LEU A 249 7.41 20.95 -0.19
N THR A 250 7.70 21.58 -1.32
CA THR A 250 8.81 22.53 -1.41
C THR A 250 8.37 23.90 -0.91
N VAL A 251 9.15 24.51 -0.03
CA VAL A 251 8.89 25.83 0.54
C VAL A 251 10.02 26.78 0.16
N ALA A 252 9.65 27.91 -0.44
CA ALA A 252 10.55 28.97 -0.85
C ALA A 252 10.77 30.03 0.25
N ALA A 253 11.78 30.88 0.07
CA ALA A 253 12.19 31.92 1.03
C ALA A 253 11.07 32.93 1.38
N ASP A 254 10.15 33.17 0.46
CA ASP A 254 8.98 34.05 0.66
C ASP A 254 7.76 33.32 1.24
N GLY A 255 7.93 32.04 1.60
CA GLY A 255 6.89 31.16 2.10
C GLY A 255 6.02 30.50 1.05
N GLY A 256 6.27 30.73 -0.25
CA GLY A 256 5.54 30.03 -1.31
C GLY A 256 5.72 28.52 -1.19
N ILE A 257 4.61 27.78 -1.23
CA ILE A 257 4.59 26.32 -1.18
C ILE A 257 4.32 25.77 -2.59
N THR A 258 5.00 24.70 -2.96
CA THR A 258 4.78 23.95 -4.21
C THR A 258 4.65 22.48 -3.91
N ALA A 259 3.53 21.87 -4.32
CA ALA A 259 3.30 20.45 -4.23
C ALA A 259 3.96 19.71 -5.41
N PRO A 260 4.44 18.47 -5.21
CA PRO A 260 4.92 17.64 -6.31
C PRO A 260 3.75 17.18 -7.19
N ASP A 261 3.99 17.02 -8.50
CA ASP A 261 2.99 16.51 -9.45
C ASP A 261 2.55 15.07 -9.12
N LYS A 262 3.44 14.28 -8.52
CA LYS A 262 3.22 12.88 -8.17
C LYS A 262 4.10 12.49 -6.99
N VAL A 263 3.51 11.73 -6.06
CA VAL A 263 4.24 11.03 -5.00
C VAL A 263 4.16 9.53 -5.26
N GLU A 264 5.31 8.87 -5.37
CA GLU A 264 5.41 7.41 -5.47
C GLU A 264 5.85 6.83 -4.13
N THR A 265 5.21 5.75 -3.68
CA THR A 265 5.70 5.02 -2.50
C THR A 265 7.04 4.32 -2.79
N LYS A 266 7.77 3.92 -1.75
CA LYS A 266 9.05 3.22 -1.92
C LYS A 266 8.90 1.89 -2.67
N LEU A 267 7.79 1.17 -2.50
CA LEU A 267 7.52 0.00 -3.32
C LEU A 267 7.27 0.34 -4.80
N GLU A 268 6.61 1.47 -5.10
CA GLU A 268 6.39 1.91 -6.49
C GLU A 268 7.65 2.40 -7.18
N GLN A 269 8.55 3.03 -6.42
CA GLN A 269 9.87 3.43 -6.90
C GLN A 269 10.72 2.20 -7.24
N GLY A 270 10.64 1.13 -6.43
CA GLY A 270 11.40 -0.10 -6.64
C GLY A 270 12.91 0.18 -6.67
N ASP A 271 13.61 -0.31 -7.69
CA ASP A 271 15.05 -0.04 -7.85
C ASP A 271 15.38 1.46 -8.07
N ARG A 272 14.40 2.31 -8.45
CA ARG A 272 14.64 3.76 -8.61
C ARG A 272 14.92 4.47 -7.29
N TYR A 273 14.54 3.89 -6.16
CA TYR A 273 14.85 4.45 -4.84
C TYR A 273 16.37 4.45 -4.58
N GLY A 274 17.10 3.44 -5.10
CA GLY A 274 18.56 3.47 -5.19
C GLY A 274 19.30 3.18 -3.88
N MET A 275 18.71 2.43 -2.96
CA MET A 275 19.29 2.15 -1.65
C MET A 275 20.36 1.05 -1.67
N ARG A 276 20.43 0.26 -2.74
CA ARG A 276 21.34 -0.91 -2.81
C ARG A 276 22.79 -0.55 -2.52
N GLY A 277 23.27 0.60 -3.01
CA GLY A 277 24.65 1.07 -2.78
C GLY A 277 24.95 1.51 -1.35
N ALA A 278 23.93 1.93 -0.59
CA ALA A 278 24.05 2.30 0.82
C ALA A 278 23.80 1.11 1.77
N SER A 279 23.17 0.05 1.27
CA SER A 279 22.83 -1.12 2.06
C SER A 279 24.03 -2.04 2.28
N SER A 280 24.30 -2.37 3.54
CA SER A 280 25.28 -3.41 3.92
C SER A 280 24.90 -4.82 3.44
N LEU A 281 23.63 -5.06 3.11
CA LEU A 281 23.13 -6.33 2.56
C LEU A 281 23.04 -6.32 1.03
N ASN A 282 23.45 -5.23 0.36
CA ASN A 282 23.27 -5.04 -1.08
C ASN A 282 21.82 -5.27 -1.53
N LYS A 283 20.87 -4.76 -0.74
CA LYS A 283 19.42 -4.87 -0.95
C LYS A 283 18.80 -3.50 -1.22
N GLU A 284 17.82 -3.45 -2.11
CA GLU A 284 16.93 -2.30 -2.26
C GLU A 284 15.89 -2.23 -1.14
N TRP A 285 15.27 -1.07 -0.95
CA TRP A 285 14.36 -0.83 0.18
C TRP A 285 13.21 -1.84 0.25
N TYR A 286 12.62 -2.19 -0.90
CA TYR A 286 11.55 -3.21 -0.94
C TYR A 286 12.02 -4.58 -0.44
N GLU A 287 13.28 -4.97 -0.69
CA GLU A 287 13.84 -6.25 -0.20
C GLU A 287 14.09 -6.24 1.31
N HIS A 288 14.35 -5.06 1.90
CA HIS A 288 14.43 -4.87 3.35
C HIS A 288 13.04 -4.93 3.98
N SER A 289 12.08 -4.21 3.39
CA SER A 289 10.67 -4.26 3.82
C SER A 289 10.13 -5.69 3.81
N GLU A 290 10.37 -6.45 2.73
CA GLU A 290 10.02 -7.87 2.64
C GLU A 290 10.70 -8.72 3.74
N GLY A 291 11.96 -8.42 4.08
CA GLY A 291 12.67 -9.04 5.19
C GLY A 291 11.99 -8.80 6.54
N PHE A 292 11.63 -7.55 6.83
CA PHE A 292 10.89 -7.20 8.05
C PHE A 292 9.51 -7.87 8.09
N CYS A 293 8.74 -7.81 7.00
CA CYS A 293 7.45 -8.50 6.89
C CYS A 293 7.55 -10.01 7.12
N GLY A 294 8.58 -10.66 6.56
CA GLY A 294 8.86 -12.07 6.79
C GLY A 294 9.15 -12.37 8.26
N TYR A 295 9.89 -11.48 8.93
CA TYR A 295 10.20 -11.58 10.36
C TYR A 295 8.94 -11.48 11.25
N LEU A 296 7.90 -10.76 10.83
CA LEU A 296 6.64 -10.67 11.59
C LEU A 296 5.84 -11.97 11.61
N LYS A 297 6.03 -12.88 10.64
CA LYS A 297 5.20 -14.07 10.46
C LYS A 297 5.21 -14.99 11.69
N GLY A 298 4.02 -15.39 12.13
CA GLY A 298 3.76 -16.22 13.31
C GLY A 298 3.78 -15.48 14.64
N LYS A 299 4.23 -14.21 14.66
CA LYS A 299 4.31 -13.40 15.88
C LYS A 299 2.95 -12.86 16.29
N THR A 300 2.74 -12.79 17.59
CA THR A 300 1.67 -12.07 18.28
C THR A 300 2.01 -10.59 18.42
N ARG A 301 1.02 -9.76 18.75
CA ARG A 301 1.24 -8.34 19.07
C ARG A 301 2.34 -8.13 20.11
N ALA A 302 2.36 -8.94 21.17
CA ALA A 302 3.35 -8.83 22.24
C ALA A 302 4.77 -9.14 21.75
N GLU A 303 4.92 -10.14 20.87
CA GLU A 303 6.21 -10.47 20.27
C GLU A 303 6.66 -9.40 19.27
N VAL A 304 5.75 -8.79 18.51
CA VAL A 304 6.05 -7.64 17.65
C VAL A 304 6.49 -6.43 18.46
N ALA A 305 5.83 -6.15 19.59
CA ALA A 305 6.21 -5.06 20.49
C ALA A 305 7.57 -5.27 21.17
N ALA A 306 8.00 -6.53 21.32
CA ALA A 306 9.27 -6.88 21.93
C ALA A 306 10.46 -6.83 20.94
N ILE A 307 10.24 -6.57 19.65
CA ILE A 307 11.32 -6.42 18.67
C ILE A 307 12.19 -5.21 19.08
N PRO A 308 13.51 -5.39 19.27
CA PRO A 308 14.40 -4.30 19.64
C PRO A 308 14.48 -3.21 18.55
N ALA A 309 14.24 -1.96 18.93
CA ALA A 309 14.30 -0.81 18.03
C ALA A 309 15.73 -0.35 17.71
N ASP A 310 16.73 -0.82 18.46
CA ASP A 310 18.15 -0.48 18.30
C ASP A 310 18.85 -1.33 17.21
N GLY A 311 18.10 -2.20 16.53
CA GLY A 311 18.64 -3.09 15.50
C GLY A 311 19.53 -4.20 16.07
N SER A 312 19.48 -4.50 17.36
CA SER A 312 20.34 -5.53 17.99
C SER A 312 19.91 -6.97 17.72
N ASP A 313 18.70 -7.19 17.19
CA ASP A 313 18.20 -8.52 16.84
C ASP A 313 18.94 -9.07 15.61
N ALA A 314 19.78 -10.07 15.83
CA ALA A 314 20.63 -10.66 14.80
C ALA A 314 19.83 -11.36 13.68
N ASP A 315 18.68 -11.95 14.00
CA ASP A 315 17.84 -12.62 13.02
C ASP A 315 17.17 -11.59 12.12
N LEU A 316 16.72 -10.48 12.70
CA LEU A 316 16.18 -9.36 11.93
C LEU A 316 17.27 -8.68 11.09
N MET A 317 18.47 -8.44 11.64
CA MET A 317 19.58 -7.84 10.89
C MET A 317 20.03 -8.65 9.69
N ALA A 318 19.88 -9.97 9.73
CA ALA A 318 20.14 -10.83 8.57
C ALA A 318 19.12 -10.63 7.43
N LEU A 319 17.93 -10.12 7.77
CA LEU A 319 16.82 -9.91 6.85
C LEU A 319 16.74 -8.46 6.36
N CYS A 320 16.95 -7.48 7.23
CA CYS A 320 16.91 -6.06 6.88
C CYS A 320 17.84 -5.20 7.76
N THR A 321 18.36 -4.11 7.19
CA THR A 321 19.23 -3.15 7.89
C THR A 321 18.70 -1.71 7.86
N ILE A 322 17.48 -1.51 7.36
CA ILE A 322 16.74 -0.26 7.54
C ILE A 322 16.32 -0.09 9.00
N SER A 323 16.09 1.14 9.44
CA SER A 323 15.33 1.38 10.67
C SER A 323 13.93 0.79 10.50
N VAL A 324 13.51 -0.06 11.43
CA VAL A 324 12.18 -0.67 11.43
C VAL A 324 11.23 -0.01 12.41
N THR A 325 11.65 1.03 13.13
CA THR A 325 10.89 1.63 14.22
C THR A 325 9.48 2.05 13.80
N ASP A 326 9.34 2.80 12.70
CA ASP A 326 8.03 3.28 12.28
C ASP A 326 7.21 2.20 11.56
N LEU A 327 7.88 1.26 10.87
CA LEU A 327 7.23 0.05 10.35
C LEU A 327 6.69 -0.84 11.50
N GLN A 328 7.41 -0.94 12.62
CA GLN A 328 6.99 -1.69 13.80
C GLN A 328 5.79 -1.01 14.47
N LYS A 329 5.80 0.32 14.60
CA LYS A 329 4.65 1.07 15.12
C LYS A 329 3.43 0.91 14.22
N ALA A 330 3.58 1.02 12.90
CA ALA A 330 2.50 0.76 11.95
C ALA A 330 1.99 -0.68 12.04
N ALA A 331 2.88 -1.68 12.21
CA ALA A 331 2.47 -3.07 12.43
C ALA A 331 1.70 -3.23 13.75
N LEU A 332 2.12 -2.57 14.82
CA LEU A 332 1.41 -2.55 16.09
C LEU A 332 0.07 -1.83 15.96
N ASP A 333 -0.02 -0.73 15.22
CA ASP A 333 -1.29 -0.06 14.94
C ASP A 333 -2.25 -1.00 14.18
N ALA A 334 -1.76 -1.76 13.21
CA ALA A 334 -2.53 -2.78 12.49
C ALA A 334 -3.03 -3.92 13.40
N MET A 335 -2.37 -4.16 14.54
CA MET A 335 -2.76 -5.17 15.53
C MET A 335 -3.59 -4.59 16.68
N ARG A 336 -4.16 -3.39 16.53
CA ARG A 336 -5.11 -2.84 17.51
C ARG A 336 -6.39 -3.69 17.56
N THR A 337 -7.05 -3.73 18.71
CA THR A 337 -8.39 -4.29 18.82
C THR A 337 -9.36 -3.35 18.10
N LYS A 338 -10.14 -3.87 17.14
CA LYS A 338 -11.27 -3.15 16.55
C LYS A 338 -12.38 -2.96 17.59
#